data_AF-A0A920V7V5-F1
#
_entry.id   AF-A0A920V7V5-F1
#
_cell.length_a   1.000
_cell.length_b   1.000
_cell.length_c   1.000
_cell.angle_alpha   90.00
_cell.angle_beta   90.00
_cell.angle_gamma   90.00
#
_symmetry.space_group_name_H-M   'P 1'
#
loop_
_entity.id
_entity.type
_entity.pdbx_description
1 polymer ?
#
loop_
_entity_poly.entity_id
_entity_poly.type
_entity_poly.pdbx_seq_one_letter_code
_entity_poly.pdbx_strand_id
1 'polypeptide(L)'
;MRSLIILRETGCPVIFDSTHSLQLPGGQGSSSGGQKEYIPSLARAAVPTGVAGIFMETHPDPENALSDGPNSLPSISWLHFCMF
;
A
#
# COMPACT_ATOMS: atom_id res chain seq x y z
N MET A 1 4.48 1.60 12.16
CA MET A 1 5.01 0.21 12.11
C MET A 1 4.89 -0.60 13.40
N ARG A 2 4.59 -0.04 14.58
CA ARG A 2 4.46 -0.83 15.85
C ARG A 2 3.48 -2.00 15.77
N SER A 3 2.33 -1.81 15.11
CA SER A 3 1.30 -2.84 14.94
C SER A 3 1.81 -4.09 14.24
N LEU A 4 2.74 -3.95 13.29
CA LEU A 4 3.32 -5.09 12.58
C LEU A 4 4.13 -5.99 13.53
N ILE A 5 4.81 -5.39 14.52
CA ILE A 5 5.56 -6.14 15.54
C ILE A 5 4.58 -6.88 16.46
N ILE A 6 3.54 -6.18 16.94
CA ILE A 6 2.52 -6.75 17.83
C ILE A 6 1.78 -7.91 17.15
N LEU A 7 1.35 -7.74 15.89
CA LEU A 7 0.62 -8.78 15.16
C LEU A 7 1.47 -10.04 14.95
N ARG A 8 2.79 -9.93 14.86
CA ARG A 8 3.68 -11.09 14.74
C ARG A 8 3.71 -11.96 15.99
N GLU A 9 3.38 -11.43 17.16
CA GLU A 9 3.28 -12.21 18.41
C GLU A 9 2.19 -13.29 18.32
N THR A 10 1.24 -13.17 17.39
CA THR A 10 0.21 -14.18 17.14
C THR A 10 0.72 -15.45 16.47
N GLY A 11 1.96 -15.43 15.94
CA GLY A 11 2.53 -16.55 15.15
C GLY A 11 1.98 -16.67 13.73
N CYS A 12 1.05 -15.80 13.31
CA CYS A 12 0.50 -15.78 11.96
C CYS A 12 1.36 -14.93 11.00
N PRO A 13 1.34 -15.23 9.69
CA PRO A 13 1.93 -14.35 8.68
C PRO A 13 1.28 -12.97 8.70
N VAL A 14 2.08 -11.92 8.77
CA VAL A 14 1.61 -10.52 8.74
C VAL A 14 1.89 -9.94 7.36
N ILE A 15 0.85 -9.42 6.71
CA ILE A 15 0.93 -8.72 5.43
C ILE A 15 0.72 -7.23 5.68
N PHE A 16 1.57 -6.38 5.10
CA PHE A 16 1.34 -4.94 5.13
C PHE A 16 0.68 -4.47 3.84
N ASP A 17 -0.54 -3.93 3.96
CA ASP A 17 -1.23 -3.25 2.88
C ASP A 17 -0.66 -1.85 2.69
N SER A 18 0.11 -1.70 1.62
CA SER A 18 0.80 -0.46 1.32
C SER A 18 -0.06 0.57 0.58
N THR A 19 -1.19 0.17 -0.01
CA THR A 19 -2.10 1.04 -0.75
C THR A 19 -3.16 1.63 0.17
N HIS A 20 -3.92 0.79 0.87
CA HIS A 20 -5.02 1.26 1.72
C HIS A 20 -4.54 1.95 3.00
N SER A 21 -3.32 1.67 3.46
CA SER A 21 -2.72 2.42 4.58
C SER A 21 -2.52 3.92 4.28
N LEU A 22 -2.60 4.32 3.01
CA LEU A 22 -2.46 5.71 2.55
C LEU A 22 -3.78 6.30 2.04
N GLN A 23 -4.88 5.56 2.18
CA GLN A 23 -6.20 6.07 1.86
C GLN A 23 -6.53 7.24 2.79
N LEU A 24 -7.18 8.26 2.23
CA LEU A 24 -7.76 9.37 2.98
C LEU A 24 -9.29 9.21 2.95
N PRO A 25 -9.91 8.55 3.95
CA PRO A 25 -11.34 8.24 3.91
C PRO A 25 -12.18 9.52 3.80
N GLY A 26 -13.04 9.58 2.77
CA GLY A 26 -13.86 10.76 2.47
C GLY A 26 -13.07 11.99 1.96
N GLY A 27 -11.79 11.84 1.64
CA GLY A 27 -10.90 12.93 1.22
C GLY A 27 -11.29 13.66 -0.06
N GLN A 28 -12.23 13.11 -0.84
CA GLN A 28 -12.80 13.72 -2.05
C GLN A 28 -14.31 14.03 -1.90
N GLY A 29 -14.85 13.99 -0.69
CA GLY A 29 -16.27 14.22 -0.41
C GLY A 29 -17.13 12.97 -0.55
N SER A 30 -17.35 12.48 -1.77
CA SER A 30 -18.16 11.26 -2.04
C SER A 30 -17.35 9.98 -2.23
N SER A 31 -16.01 10.09 -2.31
CA SER A 31 -15.07 8.99 -2.44
C SER A 31 -13.86 9.21 -1.53
N SER A 32 -13.09 8.14 -1.33
CA SER A 32 -11.80 8.23 -0.66
C SER A 32 -10.77 8.92 -1.54
N GLY A 33 -9.92 9.75 -0.93
CA GLY A 33 -8.67 10.18 -1.54
C GLY A 33 -7.55 9.17 -1.27
N GLY A 34 -6.31 9.57 -1.57
CA GLY A 34 -5.13 8.75 -1.38
C GLY A 34 -3.85 9.54 -1.57
N GLN A 35 -2.74 8.99 -1.07
CA GLN A 35 -1.41 9.56 -1.21
C GLN A 35 -0.43 8.51 -1.77
N LYS A 36 -0.74 8.02 -2.98
CA LYS A 36 0.01 6.93 -3.64
C LYS A 36 1.52 7.16 -3.76
N GLU A 37 1.96 8.41 -3.79
CA GLU A 37 3.37 8.80 -3.81
C GLU A 37 4.17 8.25 -2.60
N TYR A 38 3.51 7.96 -1.48
CA TYR A 38 4.16 7.40 -0.29
C TYR A 38 4.18 5.87 -0.24
N ILE A 39 3.49 5.18 -1.17
CA ILE A 39 3.42 3.71 -1.21
C ILE A 39 4.83 3.09 -1.19
N PRO A 40 5.79 3.51 -2.06
CA PRO A 40 7.11 2.88 -2.06
C PRO A 40 7.86 3.07 -0.74
N SER A 41 7.69 4.22 -0.08
CA SER A 41 8.38 4.53 1.17
C SER A 41 7.82 3.73 2.34
N LEU A 42 6.49 3.63 2.47
CA LEU A 42 5.89 2.83 3.54
C LEU A 42 6.10 1.33 3.34
N ALA A 43 6.02 0.85 2.09
CA ALA A 43 6.30 -0.54 1.78
C ALA A 43 7.76 -0.90 2.11
N ARG A 44 8.75 -0.06 1.72
CA ARG A 44 10.15 -0.24 2.11
C ARG A 44 10.38 -0.17 3.61
N ALA A 45 9.61 0.60 4.37
CA ALA A 45 9.70 0.63 5.83
C ALA A 45 9.09 -0.61 6.50
N ALA A 46 8.08 -1.23 5.87
CA ALA A 46 7.43 -2.43 6.40
C ALA A 46 8.32 -3.68 6.27
N VAL A 47 9.06 -3.83 5.18
CA VAL A 47 9.97 -4.97 4.94
C VAL A 47 10.96 -5.22 6.10
N PRO A 48 11.80 -4.26 6.54
CA PRO A 48 12.73 -4.48 7.64
C PRO A 48 12.04 -4.61 9.01
N THR A 49 10.75 -4.24 9.13
CA THR A 49 9.95 -4.57 10.32
C THR A 49 9.63 -6.07 10.40
N GLY A 50 9.87 -6.81 9.30
CA GLY A 50 9.79 -8.27 9.22
C GLY A 50 8.38 -8.78 8.93
N VAL A 51 7.67 -8.13 8.02
CA VAL A 51 6.40 -8.63 7.46
C VAL A 51 6.64 -9.83 6.55
N ALA A 52 5.66 -10.72 6.45
CA ALA A 52 5.71 -11.89 5.57
C ALA A 52 5.47 -11.51 4.09
N GLY A 53 4.87 -10.35 3.85
CA GLY A 53 4.65 -9.83 2.51
C GLY A 53 4.07 -8.43 2.50
N ILE A 54 4.05 -7.85 1.30
CA ILE A 54 3.43 -6.56 1.00
C ILE A 54 2.22 -6.83 0.11
N PHE A 55 1.08 -6.24 0.48
CA PHE A 55 -0.08 -6.14 -0.37
C PHE A 55 -0.07 -4.76 -1.06
N MET A 56 -0.43 -4.75 -2.34
CA MET A 56 -0.43 -3.55 -3.17
C MET A 56 -1.39 -3.70 -4.34
N GLU A 57 -2.25 -2.69 -4.54
CA GLU A 57 -3.07 -2.56 -5.74
C GLU A 57 -2.35 -1.82 -6.86
N THR A 58 -2.67 -2.21 -8.10
CA THR A 58 -2.14 -1.59 -9.30
C THR A 58 -3.24 -1.40 -10.35
N HIS A 59 -3.10 -0.35 -11.15
CA HIS A 59 -3.92 -0.12 -12.32
C HIS A 59 -3.04 0.38 -13.48
N PRO A 60 -3.31 0.00 -14.74
CA PRO A 60 -2.57 0.53 -15.89
C PRO A 60 -2.71 2.05 -16.03
N ASP A 61 -3.84 2.59 -15.59
CA ASP A 61 -4.18 4.01 -15.63
C ASP A 61 -4.94 4.43 -14.37
N PRO A 62 -4.26 4.66 -13.23
CA PRO A 62 -4.94 4.87 -11.94
C PRO A 62 -5.94 6.03 -11.92
N GLU A 63 -5.79 7.04 -12.79
CA GLU A 63 -6.71 8.18 -12.85
C GLU A 63 -8.11 7.77 -13.40
N ASN A 64 -8.17 6.68 -14.16
CA ASN A 64 -9.42 6.14 -14.71
C ASN A 64 -9.88 4.85 -14.00
N ALA A 65 -9.31 4.52 -12.84
CA ALA A 65 -9.76 3.38 -12.06
C ALA A 65 -11.15 3.63 -11.46
N LEU A 66 -12.03 2.61 -11.50
CA LEU A 66 -13.41 2.72 -10.98
C LEU A 66 -13.46 2.78 -9.45
N SER A 67 -12.41 2.31 -8.78
CA SER A 67 -12.20 2.40 -7.34
C SER A 67 -10.71 2.59 -7.07
N ASP A 68 -10.39 3.24 -5.95
CA ASP A 68 -9.04 3.32 -5.38
C ASP A 68 -7.93 3.80 -6.33
N GLY A 69 -8.30 4.54 -7.38
CA GLY A 69 -7.36 5.22 -8.28
C GLY A 69 -6.33 6.09 -7.57
N PRO A 70 -6.71 6.90 -6.56
CA PRO A 70 -5.77 7.66 -5.74
C PRO A 70 -4.79 6.80 -4.91
N ASN A 71 -5.07 5.51 -4.73
CA ASN A 71 -4.25 4.57 -3.94
C ASN A 71 -3.56 3.50 -4.80
N SER A 72 -3.79 3.47 -6.11
CA SER A 72 -3.24 2.47 -7.03
C SER A 72 -1.94 2.94 -7.69
N LEU A 73 -0.94 2.06 -7.74
CA LEU A 73 0.27 2.34 -8.52
C LEU A 73 0.07 2.01 -10.02
N PRO A 74 0.70 2.77 -10.94
CA PRO A 74 0.81 2.37 -12.34
C PRO A 74 1.47 0.99 -12.47
N SER A 75 0.93 0.10 -13.30
CA SER A 75 1.41 -1.29 -13.41
C SER A 75 2.90 -1.42 -13.77
N ILE A 76 3.46 -0.49 -14.53
CA ILE A 76 4.90 -0.50 -14.85
C ILE A 76 5.80 -0.05 -13.69
N SER A 77 5.25 0.73 -12.74
CA SER A 77 5.98 1.19 -11.55
C SER A 77 6.22 0.06 -10.54
N TRP A 78 5.41 -1.00 -10.57
CA TRP A 78 5.56 -2.16 -9.68
C TRP A 78 6.87 -2.92 -9.96
N LEU A 79 7.24 -3.08 -11.23
CA LEU A 79 8.48 -3.77 -11.61
C LEU A 79 9.72 -3.09 -11.03
N HIS A 80 9.76 -1.75 -11.02
CA HIS A 80 10.85 -1.01 -10.39
C HIS A 80 10.85 -1.10 -8.87
N PHE A 81 9.68 -1.27 -8.23
CA PHE A 81 9.58 -1.43 -6.79
C PHE A 81 10.15 -2.78 -6.32
N CYS A 82 9.88 -3.88 -7.03
CA CYS A 82 10.35 -5.22 -6.65
C CYS A 82 11.85 -5.46 -6.89
N MET A 83 12.54 -4.55 -7.58
CA MET A 83 13.98 -4.68 -7.89
C MET A 83 14.89 -4.15 -6.79
N PHE A 84 14.34 -3.59 -5.70
CA PHE A 84 15.07 -3.09 -4.53
C PHE A 84 14.47 -3.63 -3.24
#